data_AF-A0A1F1GGK0-F1
#
_entry.id   AF-A0A1F1GGK0-F1
#
_cell.length_a   1.000
_cell.length_b   1.000
_cell.length_c   1.000
_cell.angle_alpha   90.00
_cell.angle_beta   90.00
_cell.angle_gamma   90.00
#
_symmetry.space_group_name_H-M   'P 1'
#
loop_
_entity.id
_entity.type
_entity.pdbx_description
1 polymer ?
#
loop_
_entity_poly.entity_id
_entity_poly.type
_entity_poly.pdbx_seq_one_letter_code
_entity_poly.pdbx_strand_id
1 'polypeptide(L)'
;MTGPYVGGALDLGAIKQQAEAKAKAQEQGTTGAPAGIQPFFEVTEQNFENDLVRRSAEVPVIALIGSPRSPASEQLKKDFEEMAAAGGLKFIVGYINADVVPQVAQVFGVQNLPTTVAIAAGQPVTNFEGSQPRENLEQWVAAIVDKLGPQLRGLQDTGAEQPQAEETSDPRLLVAEDALNAGDFDAAIAAYDEVLAAEPDNAEIKQARATTVVLKRLKASAKDGDPIAEAEDNPQDVDKQLAAADAHIVAGTPDVAFSRLIDAMKVTAGDDKARLKDRLLELFALYDSGDPRVLAARTQLASALY
;
A
#
# COMPACT_ATOMS: atom_id res chain seq x y z
N MET A 1 -7.19 -9.88 -68.59
CA MET A 1 -6.09 -10.48 -67.80
C MET A 1 -5.15 -9.32 -67.43
N THR A 2 -5.43 -8.69 -66.29
CA THR A 2 -4.75 -8.84 -64.97
C THR A 2 -3.55 -7.90 -64.85
N GLY A 3 -3.72 -6.85 -64.03
CA GLY A 3 -2.73 -5.80 -63.78
C GLY A 3 -1.60 -6.22 -62.82
N PRO A 4 -0.51 -5.45 -62.77
CA PRO A 4 0.67 -5.81 -62.00
C PRO A 4 0.45 -5.53 -60.50
N TYR A 5 0.70 -6.54 -59.67
CA TYR A 5 0.84 -6.37 -58.24
C TYR A 5 2.15 -5.63 -57.94
N VAL A 6 2.05 -4.41 -57.40
CA VAL A 6 3.16 -3.72 -56.74
C VAL A 6 3.24 -4.28 -55.32
N GLY A 7 4.01 -5.36 -55.15
CA GLY A 7 4.46 -5.82 -53.84
C GLY A 7 5.60 -4.92 -53.40
N GLY A 8 5.28 -3.89 -52.61
CA GLY A 8 6.29 -3.11 -51.90
C GLY A 8 7.12 -4.06 -51.04
N ALA A 9 8.41 -4.18 -51.34
CA ALA A 9 9.34 -4.90 -50.51
C ALA A 9 9.34 -4.23 -49.13
N LEU A 10 8.68 -4.87 -48.17
CA LEU A 10 8.82 -4.53 -46.76
C LEU A 10 10.29 -4.77 -46.41
N ASP A 11 11.02 -3.67 -46.22
CA ASP A 11 12.41 -3.71 -45.81
C ASP A 11 12.48 -4.24 -44.37
N LEU A 12 12.74 -5.55 -44.26
CA LEU A 12 12.88 -6.26 -42.98
C LEU A 12 14.02 -5.66 -42.14
N GLY A 13 14.94 -4.90 -42.75
CA GLY A 13 16.00 -4.17 -42.05
C GLY A 13 15.47 -2.96 -41.27
N ALA A 14 14.51 -2.21 -41.82
CA ALA A 14 13.91 -1.06 -41.15
C ALA A 14 13.02 -1.48 -39.97
N ILE A 15 12.32 -2.61 -40.10
CA ILE A 15 11.50 -3.19 -39.01
C ILE A 15 12.41 -3.71 -37.90
N LYS A 16 13.55 -4.34 -38.26
CA LYS A 16 14.53 -4.79 -37.28
C LYS A 16 15.22 -3.64 -36.57
N GLN A 17 15.58 -2.56 -37.28
CA GLN A 17 16.13 -1.36 -36.64
C GLN A 17 15.12 -0.63 -35.76
N GLN A 18 13.83 -0.59 -36.12
CA GLN A 18 12.79 -0.06 -35.23
C GLN A 18 12.53 -0.96 -34.02
N ALA A 19 12.59 -2.28 -34.18
CA ALA A 19 12.50 -3.23 -33.06
C ALA A 19 13.71 -3.12 -32.13
N GLU A 20 14.92 -2.93 -32.67
CA GLU A 20 16.15 -2.72 -31.91
C GLU A 20 16.20 -1.33 -31.26
N ALA A 21 15.64 -0.30 -31.90
CA ALA A 21 15.49 1.03 -31.29
C ALA A 21 14.44 1.04 -30.18
N LYS A 22 13.33 0.29 -30.33
CA LYS A 22 12.35 0.06 -29.25
C LYS A 22 12.91 -0.80 -28.12
N ALA A 23 13.70 -1.83 -28.45
CA ALA A 23 14.39 -2.66 -27.46
C ALA A 23 15.44 -1.83 -26.70
N LYS A 24 16.21 -0.98 -27.38
CA LYS A 24 17.15 -0.05 -26.73
C LYS A 24 16.47 1.04 -25.91
N ALA A 25 15.29 1.50 -26.31
CA ALA A 25 14.47 2.40 -25.51
C ALA A 25 13.85 1.69 -24.28
N GLN A 26 13.60 0.38 -24.35
CA GLN A 26 13.20 -0.45 -23.21
C GLN A 26 14.39 -0.86 -22.31
N GLU A 27 15.59 -0.98 -22.87
CA GLU A 27 16.84 -1.23 -22.12
C GLU A 27 17.41 0.04 -21.47
N GLN A 28 17.11 1.24 -21.99
CA GLN A 28 17.43 2.51 -21.34
C GLN A 28 16.41 2.95 -20.27
N GLY A 29 15.29 2.23 -20.15
CA GLY A 29 14.33 2.35 -19.05
C GLY A 29 14.48 1.28 -17.96
N THR A 30 15.54 0.46 -18.00
CA THR A 30 15.73 -0.65 -17.05
C THR A 30 17.16 -0.69 -16.51
N THR A 31 17.55 0.35 -15.79
CA THR A 31 18.53 0.17 -14.70
C THR A 31 17.84 -0.55 -13.56
N GLY A 32 18.13 -1.85 -13.42
CA GLY A 32 17.75 -2.65 -12.27
C GLY A 32 18.38 -2.11 -10.98
N ALA A 33 17.58 -1.38 -10.23
CA ALA A 33 17.67 -1.19 -8.79
C ALA A 33 16.35 -1.75 -8.21
N PRO A 34 16.28 -2.20 -6.94
CA PRO A 34 15.03 -2.71 -6.37
C PRO A 34 13.91 -1.68 -6.59
N ALA A 35 12.71 -2.14 -6.90
CA ALA A 35 11.56 -1.33 -7.28
C ALA A 35 11.10 -0.41 -6.13
N GLY A 36 11.82 0.69 -5.94
CA GLY A 36 11.47 1.79 -5.07
C GLY A 36 10.35 2.62 -5.70
N ILE A 37 9.52 3.20 -4.85
CA ILE A 37 8.40 4.03 -5.27
C ILE A 37 8.96 5.35 -5.81
N GLN A 38 8.66 5.67 -7.07
CA GLN A 38 9.10 6.94 -7.65
C GLN A 38 8.24 8.09 -7.12
N PRO A 39 8.83 9.12 -6.48
CA PRO A 39 8.07 10.26 -5.97
C PRO A 39 7.45 11.10 -7.09
N PHE A 40 8.05 11.07 -8.28
CA PHE A 40 7.53 11.70 -9.49
C PHE A 40 7.53 10.69 -10.63
N PHE A 41 6.42 10.58 -11.37
CA PHE A 41 6.30 9.65 -12.49
C PHE A 41 5.40 10.19 -13.60
N GLU A 42 5.57 9.68 -14.82
CA GLU A 42 4.66 9.97 -15.93
C GLU A 42 3.50 8.97 -15.94
N VAL A 43 2.29 9.52 -16.08
CA VAL A 43 1.05 8.75 -16.11
C VAL A 43 0.76 8.31 -17.54
N THR A 44 0.50 7.03 -17.68
CA THR A 44 0.08 6.34 -18.89
C THR A 44 -1.26 5.67 -18.64
N GLU A 45 -1.95 5.24 -19.70
CA GLU A 45 -3.17 4.45 -19.56
C GLU A 45 -2.97 3.16 -18.76
N GLN A 46 -1.76 2.60 -18.79
CA GLN A 46 -1.44 1.33 -18.13
C GLN A 46 -1.21 1.47 -16.62
N ASN A 47 -0.61 2.58 -16.18
CA ASN A 47 -0.27 2.79 -14.77
C ASN A 47 -1.27 3.70 -14.03
N PHE A 48 -2.18 4.37 -14.74
CA PHE A 48 -3.16 5.29 -14.16
C PHE A 48 -3.97 4.69 -13.00
N GLU A 49 -4.52 3.49 -13.16
CA GLU A 49 -5.35 2.88 -12.11
C GLU A 49 -4.50 2.53 -10.87
N ASN A 50 -3.32 1.97 -11.06
CA ASN A 50 -2.49 1.47 -9.97
C ASN A 50 -1.70 2.60 -9.28
N ASP A 51 -0.99 3.41 -10.05
CA ASP A 51 0.00 4.36 -9.53
C ASP A 51 -0.62 5.69 -9.11
N LEU A 52 -1.81 6.01 -9.62
CA LEU A 52 -2.52 7.26 -9.29
C LEU A 52 -3.78 6.99 -8.47
N VAL A 53 -4.70 6.13 -8.93
CA VAL A 53 -5.97 5.91 -8.22
C VAL A 53 -5.78 5.07 -6.96
N ARG A 54 -5.24 3.85 -7.06
CA ARG A 54 -5.03 2.98 -5.89
C ARG A 54 -4.05 3.61 -4.91
N ARG A 55 -2.97 4.19 -5.44
CA ARG A 55 -1.94 4.86 -4.64
C ARG A 55 -2.47 6.03 -3.80
N SER A 56 -3.49 6.72 -4.30
CA SER A 56 -4.12 7.80 -3.55
C SER A 56 -4.81 7.34 -2.25
N ALA A 57 -5.07 6.04 -2.09
CA ALA A 57 -5.55 5.47 -0.82
C ALA A 57 -4.44 5.31 0.23
N GLU A 58 -3.18 5.31 -0.20
CA GLU A 58 -2.01 5.13 0.65
C GLU A 58 -1.33 6.47 0.95
N VAL A 59 -1.28 7.38 -0.02
CA VAL A 59 -0.62 8.69 0.12
C VAL A 59 -1.31 9.75 -0.74
N PRO A 60 -1.24 11.06 -0.42
CA PRO A 60 -1.72 12.08 -1.33
C PRO A 60 -1.01 12.01 -2.69
N VAL A 61 -1.81 11.95 -3.76
CA VAL A 61 -1.30 11.96 -5.15
C VAL A 61 -1.66 13.29 -5.80
N ILE A 62 -0.64 13.99 -6.31
CA ILE A 62 -0.81 15.22 -7.07
C ILE A 62 -0.75 14.87 -8.55
N ALA A 63 -1.88 15.02 -9.25
CA ALA A 63 -1.97 14.86 -10.68
C ALA A 63 -1.74 16.22 -11.37
N LEU A 64 -0.62 16.36 -12.09
CA LEU A 64 -0.35 17.53 -12.93
C LEU A 64 -0.75 17.21 -14.37
N ILE A 65 -1.83 17.81 -14.86
CA ILE A 65 -2.28 17.69 -16.24
C ILE A 65 -1.71 18.87 -17.04
N GLY A 66 -0.81 18.60 -17.98
CA GLY A 66 -0.08 19.62 -18.73
C GLY A 66 0.24 19.22 -20.16
N SER A 67 0.95 20.10 -20.85
CA SER A 67 1.48 19.86 -22.20
C SER A 67 2.90 20.42 -22.31
N PRO A 68 3.84 19.70 -22.96
CA PRO A 68 5.20 20.17 -23.17
C PRO A 68 5.29 21.40 -24.09
N ARG A 69 4.19 21.75 -24.76
CA ARG A 69 4.10 22.95 -25.61
C ARG A 69 3.83 24.22 -24.80
N SER A 70 3.53 24.10 -23.51
CA SER A 70 3.22 25.21 -22.61
C SER A 70 4.38 25.46 -21.64
N PRO A 71 5.05 26.63 -21.70
CA PRO A 71 6.11 26.98 -20.75
C PRO A 71 5.65 26.92 -19.29
N ALA A 72 4.39 27.26 -19.02
CA ALA A 72 3.80 27.17 -17.69
C ALA A 72 3.65 25.72 -17.20
N SER A 73 3.34 24.78 -18.09
CA SER A 73 3.29 23.34 -17.75
C SER A 73 4.67 22.79 -17.45
N GLU A 74 5.67 23.15 -18.26
CA GLU A 74 7.05 22.70 -18.07
C GLU A 74 7.66 23.26 -16.77
N GLN A 75 7.36 24.52 -16.44
CA GLN A 75 7.80 25.10 -15.17
C GLN A 75 7.18 24.38 -13.98
N LEU A 76 5.85 24.16 -13.98
CA LEU A 76 5.18 23.40 -12.91
C LEU A 76 5.70 21.96 -12.81
N LYS A 77 5.94 21.31 -13.95
CA LYS A 77 6.51 19.95 -13.99
C LYS A 77 7.83 19.92 -13.22
N LYS A 78 8.73 20.87 -13.52
CA LYS A 78 10.04 20.98 -12.86
C LYS A 78 9.91 21.28 -11.37
N ASP A 79 9.05 22.23 -11.00
CA ASP A 79 8.85 22.57 -9.58
C ASP A 79 8.32 21.37 -8.79
N PHE A 80 7.33 20.64 -9.33
CA PHE A 80 6.80 19.44 -8.67
C PHE A 80 7.78 18.27 -8.65
N GLU A 81 8.61 18.10 -9.68
CA GLU A 81 9.65 17.07 -9.70
C GLU A 81 10.67 17.29 -8.57
N GLU A 82 11.14 18.53 -8.40
CA GLU A 82 12.05 18.91 -7.32
C GLU A 82 11.38 18.76 -5.94
N MET A 83 10.12 19.19 -5.80
CA MET A 83 9.37 19.07 -4.55
C MET A 83 9.09 17.61 -4.18
N ALA A 84 8.73 16.76 -5.14
CA ALA A 84 8.46 15.35 -4.91
C ALA A 84 9.74 14.62 -4.48
N ALA A 85 10.87 14.91 -5.13
CA ALA A 85 12.17 14.37 -4.74
C ALA A 85 12.57 14.78 -3.31
N ALA A 86 12.28 16.02 -2.90
CA ALA A 86 12.54 16.50 -1.54
C ALA A 86 11.50 16.03 -0.49
N GLY A 87 10.33 15.57 -0.93
CA GLY A 87 9.18 15.27 -0.09
C GLY A 87 9.24 13.95 0.67
N GLY A 88 10.24 13.10 0.39
CA GLY A 88 10.43 11.82 1.10
C GLY A 88 9.19 10.91 1.08
N LEU A 89 8.50 10.84 -0.07
CA LEU A 89 7.29 10.03 -0.29
C LEU A 89 6.09 10.34 0.63
N LYS A 90 6.07 11.51 1.29
CA LYS A 90 4.88 12.04 1.97
C LYS A 90 3.74 12.38 1.01
N PHE A 91 4.07 12.60 -0.25
CA PHE A 91 3.18 12.73 -1.39
C PHE A 91 3.92 12.24 -2.63
N ILE A 92 3.16 11.90 -3.67
CA ILE A 92 3.73 11.59 -4.99
C ILE A 92 3.08 12.45 -6.06
N VAL A 93 3.77 12.62 -7.18
CA VAL A 93 3.30 13.42 -8.31
C VAL A 93 3.22 12.57 -9.56
N GLY A 94 2.04 12.55 -10.18
CA GLY A 94 1.81 11.96 -11.49
C GLY A 94 1.66 13.05 -12.55
N TYR A 95 2.57 13.11 -13.52
CA TYR A 95 2.45 14.00 -14.67
C TYR A 95 1.63 13.34 -15.79
N ILE A 96 0.53 13.98 -16.18
CA ILE A 96 -0.35 13.55 -17.27
C ILE A 96 -0.12 14.48 -18.46
N ASN A 97 0.54 13.96 -19.48
CA ASN A 97 0.71 14.67 -20.74
C ASN A 97 -0.57 14.62 -21.57
N ALA A 98 -1.32 15.72 -21.60
CA ALA A 98 -2.60 15.80 -22.31
C ALA A 98 -2.47 15.63 -23.83
N ASP A 99 -1.28 15.84 -24.41
CA ASP A 99 -1.02 15.63 -25.84
C ASP A 99 -0.81 14.14 -26.18
N VAL A 100 -0.39 13.33 -25.20
CA VAL A 100 -0.03 11.91 -25.39
C VAL A 100 -1.14 10.98 -24.89
N VAL A 101 -1.72 11.28 -23.72
CA VAL A 101 -2.79 10.50 -23.08
C VAL A 101 -4.05 11.36 -22.85
N PRO A 102 -4.70 11.85 -23.92
CA PRO A 102 -5.84 12.76 -23.80
C PRO A 102 -7.02 12.13 -23.06
N GLN A 103 -7.17 10.80 -23.12
CA GLN A 103 -8.27 10.10 -22.43
C GLN A 103 -8.11 10.14 -20.91
N VAL A 104 -6.88 10.03 -20.41
CA VAL A 104 -6.60 10.16 -18.97
C VAL A 104 -6.88 11.60 -18.51
N ALA A 105 -6.48 12.60 -19.29
CA ALA A 105 -6.76 14.00 -18.98
C ALA A 105 -8.27 14.30 -18.93
N GLN A 106 -9.07 13.70 -19.82
CA GLN A 106 -10.53 13.88 -19.85
C GLN A 106 -11.23 13.37 -18.58
N VAL A 107 -10.71 12.33 -17.93
CA VAL A 107 -11.27 11.79 -16.66
C VAL A 107 -11.33 12.86 -15.58
N PHE A 108 -10.36 13.78 -15.57
CA PHE A 108 -10.28 14.88 -14.62
C PHE A 108 -11.17 16.09 -14.99
N GLY A 109 -11.84 16.06 -16.14
CA GLY A 109 -12.71 17.14 -16.59
C GLY A 109 -12.00 18.49 -16.79
N VAL A 110 -10.69 18.46 -17.08
CA VAL A 110 -9.88 19.68 -17.20
C VAL A 110 -10.33 20.52 -18.41
N GLN A 111 -10.50 21.83 -18.19
CA GLN A 111 -10.86 22.78 -19.25
C GLN A 111 -9.68 23.63 -19.71
N ASN A 112 -8.72 23.87 -18.80
CA ASN A 112 -7.54 24.68 -19.06
C ASN A 112 -6.26 23.88 -18.72
N LEU A 113 -5.17 24.13 -19.45
CA LEU A 113 -3.86 23.56 -19.16
C LEU A 113 -2.87 24.68 -18.79
N PRO A 114 -2.00 24.48 -17.78
CA PRO A 114 -1.94 23.32 -16.88
C PRO A 114 -3.05 23.34 -15.82
N THR A 115 -3.50 22.16 -15.39
CA THR A 115 -4.36 21.99 -14.21
C THR A 115 -3.71 21.00 -13.27
N THR A 116 -3.69 21.32 -11.97
CA THR A 116 -3.18 20.43 -10.93
C THR A 116 -4.32 19.98 -10.03
N VAL A 117 -4.43 18.68 -9.78
CA VAL A 117 -5.47 18.08 -8.96
C VAL A 117 -4.83 17.25 -7.85
N ALA A 118 -5.18 17.51 -6.59
CA ALA A 118 -4.83 16.65 -5.47
C ALA A 118 -5.88 15.56 -5.30
N ILE A 119 -5.43 14.32 -5.13
CA ILE A 119 -6.27 13.13 -5.04
C ILE A 119 -5.91 12.39 -3.76
N ALA A 120 -6.93 11.99 -3.01
CA ALA A 120 -6.78 11.10 -1.85
C ALA A 120 -7.98 10.16 -1.76
N ALA A 121 -7.73 8.93 -1.33
CA ALA A 121 -8.72 7.85 -1.27
C ALA A 121 -9.53 7.68 -2.56
N GLY A 122 -8.88 7.87 -3.72
CA GLY A 122 -9.49 7.77 -5.05
C GLY A 122 -10.38 8.94 -5.44
N GLN A 123 -10.39 10.03 -4.68
CA GLN A 123 -11.26 11.20 -4.91
C GLN A 123 -10.46 12.50 -5.02
N PRO A 124 -10.83 13.42 -5.93
CA PRO A 124 -10.25 14.77 -5.97
C PRO A 124 -10.59 15.55 -4.69
N VAL A 125 -9.57 16.10 -4.03
CA VAL A 125 -9.71 16.88 -2.79
C VAL A 125 -9.72 18.38 -3.07
N THR A 126 -8.80 18.83 -3.92
CA THR A 126 -8.65 20.23 -4.32
C THR A 126 -7.92 20.31 -5.66
N ASN A 127 -8.10 21.41 -6.37
CA ASN A 127 -7.44 21.66 -7.65
C ASN A 127 -7.16 23.15 -7.83
N PHE A 128 -6.24 23.46 -8.74
CA PHE A 128 -6.04 24.81 -9.27
C PHE A 128 -5.66 24.76 -10.75
N GLU A 129 -5.91 25.85 -11.45
CA GLU A 129 -5.56 26.02 -12.86
C GLU A 129 -4.48 27.10 -13.02
N GLY A 130 -3.63 26.93 -14.04
CA GLY A 130 -2.57 27.86 -14.38
C GLY A 130 -1.30 27.72 -13.54
N SER A 131 -0.32 28.57 -13.81
CA SER A 131 0.96 28.59 -13.07
C SER A 131 0.80 29.22 -11.69
N GLN A 132 1.54 28.72 -10.72
CA GLN A 132 1.63 29.29 -9.38
C GLN A 132 3.09 29.57 -9.02
N PRO A 133 3.37 30.60 -8.20
CA PRO A 133 4.68 30.76 -7.59
C PRO A 133 5.05 29.54 -6.75
N ARG A 134 6.35 29.19 -6.72
CA ARG A 134 6.84 28.02 -5.99
C ARG A 134 6.43 28.01 -4.51
N GLU A 135 6.49 29.16 -3.86
CA GLU A 135 6.09 29.33 -2.44
C GLU A 135 4.62 28.93 -2.22
N ASN A 136 3.73 29.25 -3.17
CA ASN A 136 2.32 28.87 -3.09
C ASN A 136 2.14 27.36 -3.31
N LEU A 137 2.94 26.75 -4.19
CA LEU A 137 2.92 25.31 -4.41
C LEU A 137 3.36 24.57 -3.14
N GLU A 138 4.46 25.00 -2.52
CA GLU A 138 4.97 24.42 -1.27
C GLU A 138 3.95 24.52 -0.15
N GLN A 139 3.31 25.68 0.03
CA GLN A 139 2.24 25.87 1.01
C GLN A 139 1.02 24.99 0.73
N TRP A 140 0.61 24.90 -0.54
CA TRP A 140 -0.54 24.09 -0.94
C TRP A 140 -0.28 22.59 -0.72
N VAL A 141 0.90 22.09 -1.09
CA VAL A 141 1.32 20.71 -0.84
C VAL A 141 1.45 20.42 0.64
N ALA A 142 2.09 21.30 1.42
CA ALA A 142 2.21 21.14 2.86
C ALA A 142 0.83 21.05 3.52
N ALA A 143 -0.13 21.90 3.15
CA ALA A 143 -1.49 21.85 3.68
C ALA A 143 -2.22 20.54 3.34
N ILE A 144 -1.97 19.96 2.16
CA ILE A 144 -2.51 18.66 1.77
C ILE A 144 -1.88 17.55 2.61
N VAL A 145 -0.56 17.52 2.72
CA VAL A 145 0.18 16.52 3.49
C VAL A 145 -0.17 16.59 4.97
N ASP A 146 -0.25 17.77 5.57
CA ASP A 146 -0.60 17.93 6.98
C ASP A 146 -2.04 17.49 7.28
N LYS A 147 -2.96 17.77 6.34
CA LYS A 147 -4.38 17.44 6.52
C LYS A 147 -4.69 15.97 6.24
N LEU A 148 -4.04 15.38 5.24
CA LEU A 148 -4.36 14.04 4.72
C LEU A 148 -3.34 12.98 5.15
N GLY A 149 -2.09 13.36 5.42
CA GLY A 149 -1.01 12.46 5.85
C GLY A 149 -1.37 11.61 7.07
N PRO A 150 -1.95 12.18 8.16
CA PRO A 150 -2.38 11.40 9.32
C PRO A 150 -3.55 10.43 9.05
N GLN A 151 -4.26 10.60 7.93
CA GLN A 151 -5.46 9.82 7.59
C GLN A 151 -5.18 8.72 6.55
N LEU A 152 -3.99 8.74 5.94
CA LEU A 152 -3.59 7.81 4.89
C LEU A 152 -2.49 6.88 5.41
N ARG A 153 -2.45 5.65 4.88
CA ARG A 153 -1.56 4.58 5.39
C ARG A 153 -0.06 4.87 5.21
N GLY A 154 0.29 5.86 4.39
CA GLY A 154 1.64 6.14 3.93
C GLY A 154 2.10 5.15 2.87
N LEU A 155 2.94 5.61 1.93
CA LEU A 155 3.73 4.69 1.12
C LEU A 155 4.90 4.20 1.95
N GLN A 156 4.92 2.90 2.28
CA GLN A 156 6.14 2.27 2.75
C GLN A 156 7.13 2.27 1.58
N ASP A 157 8.10 3.17 1.62
CA ASP A 157 9.28 3.02 0.78
C ASP A 157 10.05 1.80 1.29
N THR A 158 10.36 0.88 0.39
CA THR A 158 11.29 -0.21 0.69
C THR A 158 12.75 0.25 0.55
N GLY A 159 13.04 1.56 0.67
CA GLY A 159 14.37 2.07 0.36
C GLY A 159 14.73 3.53 0.67
N ALA A 160 14.06 4.27 1.56
CA ALA A 160 14.62 5.53 2.07
C ALA A 160 14.09 5.92 3.46
N GLU A 161 15.03 6.16 4.36
CA GLU A 161 14.91 6.67 5.72
C GLU A 161 13.71 7.58 5.98
N GLN A 162 12.85 7.15 6.91
CA GLN A 162 12.04 8.04 7.72
C GLN A 162 12.95 9.08 8.39
N PRO A 163 12.45 10.31 8.68
CA PRO A 163 13.17 11.17 9.60
C PRO A 163 13.31 10.40 10.90
N GLN A 164 14.52 9.91 11.13
CA GLN A 164 15.02 9.60 12.44
C GLN A 164 14.66 10.82 13.31
N ALA A 165 13.63 10.70 14.15
CA ALA A 165 13.94 10.87 15.56
C ALA A 165 15.22 10.07 15.75
N GLU A 166 16.33 10.71 16.13
CA GLU A 166 17.64 10.08 16.26
C GLU A 166 17.53 8.75 17.05
N GLU A 167 17.20 7.68 16.35
CA GLU A 167 17.13 6.33 16.84
C GLU A 167 18.22 5.68 16.03
N THR A 168 19.40 5.64 16.64
CA THR A 168 20.30 4.50 16.48
C THR A 168 19.46 3.28 16.15
N SER A 169 19.49 2.82 14.88
CA SER A 169 18.77 1.62 14.43
C SER A 169 19.06 0.55 15.47
N ASP A 170 18.05 0.26 16.29
CA ASP A 170 18.24 -0.59 17.44
C ASP A 170 18.73 -1.93 16.86
N PRO A 171 19.93 -2.41 17.21
CA PRO A 171 20.43 -3.66 16.67
C PRO A 171 19.43 -4.81 16.86
N ARG A 172 18.57 -4.73 17.88
CA ARG A 172 17.48 -5.69 18.13
C ARG A 172 16.43 -5.68 17.02
N LEU A 173 16.09 -4.52 16.46
CA LEU A 173 15.12 -4.45 15.36
C LEU A 173 15.66 -5.04 14.06
N LEU A 174 16.96 -4.87 13.78
CA LEU A 174 17.62 -5.53 12.66
C LEU A 174 17.58 -7.07 12.80
N VAL A 175 17.80 -7.59 14.01
CA VAL A 175 17.65 -9.04 14.28
C VAL A 175 16.21 -9.51 14.02
N ALA A 176 15.21 -8.70 14.41
CA ALA A 176 13.81 -9.05 14.18
C ALA A 176 13.49 -9.12 12.68
N GLU A 177 13.95 -8.15 11.90
CA GLU A 177 13.76 -8.09 10.45
C GLU A 177 14.42 -9.28 9.72
N ASP A 178 15.69 -9.56 10.03
CA ASP A 178 16.41 -10.71 9.45
C ASP A 178 15.72 -12.04 9.78
N ALA A 179 15.24 -12.18 11.02
CA ALA A 179 14.52 -13.35 11.47
C ALA A 179 13.17 -13.52 10.75
N LEU A 180 12.41 -12.43 10.54
CA LEU A 180 11.18 -12.44 9.75
C LEU A 180 11.45 -12.86 8.29
N ASN A 181 12.50 -12.31 7.67
CA ASN A 181 12.90 -12.66 6.30
C ASN A 181 13.33 -14.12 6.18
N ALA A 182 13.98 -14.68 7.21
CA ALA A 182 14.31 -16.09 7.29
C ALA A 182 13.10 -16.99 7.63
N GLY A 183 11.94 -16.40 7.97
CA GLY A 183 10.75 -17.11 8.45
C GLY A 183 10.95 -17.75 9.84
N ASP A 184 11.92 -17.26 10.60
CA ASP A 184 12.20 -17.60 11.99
C ASP A 184 11.43 -16.65 12.91
N PHE A 185 10.14 -16.93 13.06
CA PHE A 185 9.25 -16.10 13.88
C PHE A 185 9.61 -16.15 15.38
N ASP A 186 10.28 -17.20 15.84
CA ASP A 186 10.70 -17.32 17.24
C ASP A 186 11.82 -16.32 17.55
N ALA A 187 12.83 -16.23 16.69
CA ALA A 187 13.90 -15.25 16.81
C ALA A 187 13.36 -13.81 16.69
N ALA A 188 12.40 -13.56 15.79
CA ALA A 188 11.78 -12.24 15.64
C ALA A 188 10.99 -11.82 16.89
N ILE A 189 10.20 -12.72 17.48
CA ILE A 189 9.46 -12.44 18.72
C ILE A 189 10.42 -12.14 19.87
N ALA A 190 11.51 -12.91 20.00
CA ALA A 190 12.51 -12.70 21.04
C ALA A 190 13.17 -11.31 20.92
N ALA A 191 13.49 -10.89 19.70
CA ALA A 191 14.04 -9.56 19.44
C ALA A 191 13.06 -8.43 19.83
N TYR A 192 11.77 -8.56 19.49
CA TYR A 192 10.75 -7.60 19.94
C TYR A 192 10.55 -7.61 21.46
N ASP A 193 10.62 -8.77 22.10
CA ASP A 193 10.55 -8.89 23.56
C ASP A 193 11.71 -8.15 24.25
N GLU A 194 12.91 -8.21 23.68
CA GLU A 194 14.06 -7.45 24.19
C GLU A 194 13.85 -5.93 24.07
N VAL A 195 13.26 -5.46 22.97
CA VAL A 195 12.91 -4.04 22.81
C VAL A 195 11.85 -3.63 23.82
N LEU A 196 10.77 -4.41 23.99
CA LEU A 196 9.71 -4.13 24.96
C LEU A 196 10.16 -4.21 26.42
N ALA A 197 11.24 -4.96 26.71
CA ALA A 197 11.83 -4.96 28.04
C ALA A 197 12.44 -3.60 28.40
N ALA A 198 12.96 -2.87 27.41
CA ALA A 198 13.47 -1.50 27.58
C ALA A 198 12.35 -0.45 27.42
N GLU A 199 11.42 -0.70 26.49
CA GLU A 199 10.37 0.23 26.08
C GLU A 199 8.98 -0.43 26.20
N PRO A 200 8.48 -0.65 27.43
CA PRO A 200 7.27 -1.43 27.66
C PRO A 200 6.00 -0.76 27.12
N ASP A 201 6.03 0.53 26.77
CA ASP A 201 4.90 1.28 26.25
C ASP A 201 4.94 1.50 24.73
N ASN A 202 5.96 0.97 24.04
CA ASN A 202 6.10 1.11 22.60
C ASN A 202 4.99 0.34 21.87
N ALA A 203 3.98 1.07 21.40
CA ALA A 203 2.78 0.50 20.77
C ALA A 203 3.09 -0.19 19.44
N GLU A 204 4.04 0.34 18.69
CA GLU A 204 4.45 -0.19 17.39
C GLU A 204 5.12 -1.56 17.55
N ILE A 205 6.05 -1.69 18.50
CA ILE A 205 6.72 -2.97 18.77
C ILE A 205 5.74 -4.01 19.33
N LYS A 206 4.79 -3.59 20.18
CA LYS A 206 3.70 -4.48 20.63
C LYS A 206 2.90 -5.04 19.46
N GLN A 207 2.56 -4.19 18.49
CA GLN A 207 1.80 -4.57 17.31
C GLN A 207 2.62 -5.47 16.37
N ALA A 208 3.88 -5.14 16.11
CA ALA A 208 4.79 -5.93 15.29
C ALA A 208 4.99 -7.34 15.87
N ARG A 209 5.21 -7.43 17.18
CA ARG A 209 5.29 -8.70 17.90
C ARG A 209 4.01 -9.51 17.80
N ALA A 210 2.85 -8.88 18.06
CA ALA A 210 1.56 -9.56 18.00
C ALA A 210 1.26 -10.09 16.58
N THR A 211 1.59 -9.32 15.54
CA THR A 211 1.47 -9.75 14.14
C THR A 211 2.37 -10.95 13.85
N THR A 212 3.62 -10.93 14.34
CA THR A 212 4.57 -12.04 14.19
C THR A 212 4.05 -13.33 14.85
N VAL A 213 3.42 -13.22 16.01
CA VAL A 213 2.78 -14.36 16.69
C VAL A 213 1.66 -14.96 15.82
N VAL A 214 0.84 -14.14 15.15
CA VAL A 214 -0.20 -14.64 14.22
C VAL A 214 0.44 -15.38 13.05
N LEU A 215 1.47 -14.80 12.41
CA LEU A 215 2.18 -15.43 11.29
C LEU A 215 2.79 -16.78 11.68
N LYS A 216 3.38 -16.86 12.89
CA LYS A 216 3.91 -18.12 13.43
C LYS A 216 2.83 -19.19 13.54
N ARG A 217 1.68 -18.85 14.10
CA ARG A 217 0.56 -19.80 14.28
C ARG A 217 -0.03 -20.24 12.94
N LEU A 218 -0.18 -19.30 12.01
CA LEU A 218 -0.66 -19.62 10.67
C LEU A 218 0.31 -20.56 9.95
N LYS A 219 1.62 -20.30 9.98
CA LYS A 219 2.64 -21.19 9.38
C LYS A 219 2.61 -22.59 10.00
N ALA A 220 2.36 -22.70 11.30
CA ALA A 220 2.22 -24.00 11.95
C ALA A 220 0.96 -24.75 11.49
N SER A 221 -0.16 -24.04 11.34
CA SER A 221 -1.48 -24.61 11.01
C SER A 221 -1.66 -24.91 9.52
N ALA A 222 -1.03 -24.13 8.64
CA ALA A 222 -1.10 -24.30 7.19
C ALA A 222 -0.31 -25.51 6.65
N LYS A 223 0.38 -26.26 7.53
CA LYS A 223 1.07 -27.51 7.14
C LYS A 223 0.09 -28.60 6.73
N ASP A 224 -1.12 -28.56 7.25
CA ASP A 224 -2.12 -29.61 7.10
C ASP A 224 -3.14 -29.32 5.98
N GLY A 225 -3.09 -28.14 5.35
CA GLY A 225 -4.04 -27.71 4.33
C GLY A 225 -4.39 -26.22 4.44
N ASP A 226 -5.45 -25.80 3.73
CA ASP A 226 -6.02 -24.46 3.88
C ASP A 226 -6.81 -24.38 5.20
N PRO A 227 -6.37 -23.57 6.20
CA PRO A 227 -7.05 -23.48 7.48
C PRO A 227 -8.51 -23.05 7.39
N ILE A 228 -8.88 -22.26 6.37
CA ILE A 228 -10.25 -21.78 6.20
C ILE A 228 -11.15 -22.94 5.77
N ALA A 229 -10.77 -23.66 4.72
CA ALA A 229 -11.52 -24.83 4.23
C ALA A 229 -11.62 -25.91 5.32
N GLU A 230 -10.52 -26.20 6.01
CA GLU A 230 -10.48 -27.17 7.11
C GLU A 230 -11.45 -26.83 8.25
N ALA A 231 -11.65 -25.54 8.54
CA ALA A 231 -12.60 -25.08 9.55
C ALA A 231 -14.05 -25.08 9.07
N GLU A 232 -14.29 -24.99 7.76
CA GLU A 232 -15.63 -25.15 7.17
C GLU A 232 -16.10 -26.60 7.24
N ASP A 233 -15.20 -27.56 7.02
CA ASP A 233 -15.47 -28.99 7.18
C ASP A 233 -15.62 -29.41 8.65
N ASN A 234 -15.04 -28.64 9.58
CA ASN A 234 -15.03 -28.94 11.02
C ASN A 234 -15.57 -27.76 11.86
N PRO A 235 -16.86 -27.41 11.76
CA PRO A 235 -17.42 -26.18 12.35
C PRO A 235 -17.43 -26.17 13.89
N GLN A 236 -17.31 -27.32 14.54
CA GLN A 236 -17.27 -27.45 16.00
C GLN A 236 -15.85 -27.63 16.55
N ASP A 237 -14.85 -27.77 15.67
CA ASP A 237 -13.46 -27.93 16.09
C ASP A 237 -12.84 -26.55 16.38
N VAL A 238 -12.57 -26.30 17.65
CA VAL A 238 -12.07 -25.01 18.15
C VAL A 238 -10.68 -24.70 17.59
N ASP A 239 -9.81 -25.70 17.45
CA ASP A 239 -8.46 -25.49 16.94
C ASP A 239 -8.50 -25.07 15.47
N LYS A 240 -9.40 -25.68 14.68
CA LYS A 240 -9.64 -25.30 13.29
C LYS A 240 -10.24 -23.89 13.18
N GLN A 241 -11.21 -23.53 14.03
CA GLN A 241 -11.76 -22.16 14.04
C GLN A 241 -10.72 -21.09 14.39
N LEU A 242 -9.82 -21.39 15.35
CA LEU A 242 -8.71 -20.51 15.72
C LEU A 242 -7.71 -20.33 14.56
N ALA A 243 -7.35 -21.42 13.88
CA ALA A 243 -6.45 -21.37 12.74
C ALA A 243 -7.05 -20.60 11.55
N ALA A 244 -8.34 -20.79 11.25
CA ALA A 244 -9.05 -20.04 10.23
C ALA A 244 -9.15 -18.55 10.57
N ALA A 245 -9.33 -18.19 11.85
CA ALA A 245 -9.33 -16.80 12.27
C ALA A 245 -7.97 -16.13 12.02
N ASP A 246 -6.86 -16.78 12.37
CA ASP A 246 -5.51 -16.28 12.04
C ASP A 246 -5.32 -16.15 10.52
N ALA A 247 -5.82 -17.10 9.72
CA ALA A 247 -5.77 -17.03 8.25
C ALA A 247 -6.55 -15.83 7.70
N HIS A 248 -7.73 -15.54 8.24
CA HIS A 248 -8.53 -14.37 7.84
C HIS A 248 -7.84 -13.04 8.18
N ILE A 249 -7.13 -12.97 9.30
CA ILE A 249 -6.33 -11.79 9.68
C ILE A 249 -5.24 -11.53 8.63
N VAL A 250 -4.50 -12.58 8.27
CA VAL A 250 -3.43 -12.48 7.25
C VAL A 250 -4.00 -12.20 5.86
N ALA A 251 -5.19 -12.74 5.54
CA ALA A 251 -5.90 -12.45 4.29
C ALA A 251 -6.56 -11.05 4.24
N GLY A 252 -6.44 -10.24 5.31
CA GLY A 252 -6.99 -8.89 5.35
C GLY A 252 -8.51 -8.82 5.56
N THR A 253 -9.12 -9.90 6.09
CA THR A 253 -10.56 -10.02 6.38
C THR A 253 -10.84 -10.16 7.89
N PRO A 254 -10.42 -9.19 8.74
CA PRO A 254 -10.52 -9.31 10.19
C PRO A 254 -11.95 -9.34 10.73
N ASP A 255 -12.90 -8.71 10.03
CA ASP A 255 -14.33 -8.76 10.34
C ASP A 255 -14.86 -10.21 10.29
N VAL A 256 -14.38 -11.00 9.33
CA VAL A 256 -14.71 -12.42 9.22
C VAL A 256 -14.03 -13.21 10.34
N ALA A 257 -12.76 -12.93 10.64
CA ALA A 257 -12.05 -13.56 11.76
C ALA A 257 -12.76 -13.34 13.10
N PHE A 258 -13.15 -12.10 13.38
CA PHE A 258 -13.83 -11.74 14.63
C PHE A 258 -15.21 -12.40 14.73
N SER A 259 -16.00 -12.32 13.66
CA SER A 259 -17.33 -12.92 13.63
C SER A 259 -17.25 -14.43 13.83
N ARG A 260 -16.30 -15.11 13.18
CA ARG A 260 -16.04 -16.54 13.34
C ARG A 260 -15.77 -16.94 14.79
N LEU A 261 -14.86 -16.23 15.47
CA LEU A 261 -14.55 -16.54 16.88
C LEU A 261 -15.74 -16.26 17.80
N ILE A 262 -16.48 -15.17 17.55
CA ILE A 262 -17.69 -14.83 18.32
C ILE A 262 -18.77 -15.90 18.14
N ASP A 263 -19.00 -16.37 16.92
CA ASP A 263 -19.98 -17.42 16.64
C ASP A 263 -19.57 -18.76 17.25
N ALA A 264 -18.28 -19.13 17.18
CA ALA A 264 -17.75 -20.30 17.88
C ALA A 264 -17.96 -20.22 19.40
N MET A 265 -17.84 -19.03 20.01
CA MET A 265 -18.08 -18.83 21.45
C MET A 265 -19.54 -19.00 21.88
N LYS A 266 -20.50 -18.87 20.96
CA LYS A 266 -21.93 -19.04 21.27
C LYS A 266 -22.30 -20.52 21.48
N VAL A 267 -21.53 -21.42 20.88
CA VAL A 267 -21.78 -22.87 20.88
C VAL A 267 -20.76 -23.68 21.68
N THR A 268 -19.74 -23.03 22.24
CA THR A 268 -18.70 -23.65 23.08
C THR A 268 -18.81 -23.21 24.54
N ALA A 269 -18.22 -24.00 25.44
CA ALA A 269 -18.25 -23.75 26.88
C ALA A 269 -16.91 -24.13 27.53
N GLY A 270 -16.71 -23.71 28.78
CA GLY A 270 -15.51 -24.05 29.55
C GLY A 270 -14.23 -23.48 28.93
N ASP A 271 -13.17 -24.28 28.96
CA ASP A 271 -11.83 -23.87 28.53
C ASP A 271 -11.78 -23.47 27.05
N ASP A 272 -12.55 -24.11 26.19
CA ASP A 272 -12.60 -23.77 24.77
C ASP A 272 -13.18 -22.38 24.51
N LYS A 273 -14.22 -21.98 25.26
CA LYS A 273 -14.76 -20.62 25.19
C LYS A 273 -13.73 -19.59 25.67
N ALA A 274 -12.96 -19.93 26.71
CA ALA A 274 -11.89 -19.07 27.19
C ALA A 274 -10.80 -18.90 26.12
N ARG A 275 -10.36 -19.99 25.47
CA ARG A 275 -9.37 -19.96 24.39
C ARG A 275 -9.80 -19.11 23.20
N LEU A 276 -11.06 -19.22 22.78
CA LEU A 276 -11.63 -18.39 21.70
C LEU A 276 -11.67 -16.91 22.08
N LYS A 277 -12.06 -16.59 23.31
CA LYS A 277 -12.08 -15.23 23.83
C LYS A 277 -10.67 -14.64 23.88
N ASP A 278 -9.71 -15.39 24.42
CA ASP A 278 -8.32 -14.95 24.53
C ASP A 278 -7.74 -14.66 23.15
N ARG A 279 -7.96 -15.56 22.17
CA ARG A 279 -7.57 -15.31 20.78
C ARG A 279 -8.22 -14.06 20.20
N LEU A 280 -9.52 -13.86 20.40
CA LEU A 280 -10.21 -12.68 19.89
C LEU A 280 -9.60 -11.38 20.44
N LEU A 281 -9.25 -11.36 21.72
CA LEU A 281 -8.60 -10.20 22.35
C LEU A 281 -7.18 -9.98 21.82
N GLU A 282 -6.41 -11.04 21.60
CA GLU A 282 -5.10 -10.95 20.93
C GLU A 282 -5.24 -10.34 19.53
N LEU A 283 -6.24 -10.77 18.75
CA LEU A 283 -6.45 -10.24 17.40
C LEU A 283 -6.94 -8.78 17.40
N PHE A 284 -7.72 -8.36 18.40
CA PHE A 284 -8.06 -6.94 18.57
C PHE A 284 -6.85 -6.06 18.82
N ALA A 285 -5.84 -6.57 19.55
CA ALA A 285 -4.63 -5.82 19.86
C ALA A 285 -3.74 -5.54 18.63
N LEU A 286 -4.04 -6.14 17.48
CA LEU A 286 -3.38 -5.84 16.20
C LEU A 286 -3.86 -4.53 15.56
N TYR A 287 -4.97 -3.99 16.06
CA TYR A 287 -5.63 -2.81 15.50
C TYR A 287 -5.70 -1.69 16.53
N ASP A 288 -5.87 -0.46 16.05
CA ASP A 288 -6.14 0.66 16.93
C ASP A 288 -7.44 0.44 17.73
N SER A 289 -7.46 0.97 18.95
CA SER A 289 -8.60 0.85 19.85
C SER A 289 -9.91 1.44 19.30
N GLY A 290 -9.82 2.40 18.37
CA GLY A 290 -10.93 3.04 17.67
C GLY A 290 -11.27 2.42 16.31
N ASP A 291 -10.64 1.31 15.91
CA ASP A 291 -10.97 0.65 14.64
C ASP A 291 -12.47 0.25 14.61
N PRO A 292 -13.24 0.71 13.59
CA PRO A 292 -14.69 0.43 13.51
C PRO A 292 -15.03 -1.06 13.57
N ARG A 293 -14.17 -1.93 13.05
CA ARG A 293 -14.35 -3.39 13.03
C ARG A 293 -14.16 -3.97 14.42
N VAL A 294 -13.17 -3.48 15.17
CA VAL A 294 -12.95 -3.86 16.57
C VAL A 294 -14.12 -3.37 17.44
N LEU A 295 -14.60 -2.14 17.25
CA LEU A 295 -15.74 -1.60 18.00
C LEU A 295 -17.03 -2.41 17.74
N ALA A 296 -17.30 -2.76 16.49
CA ALA A 296 -18.42 -3.62 16.12
C ALA A 296 -18.31 -5.01 16.75
N ALA A 297 -17.13 -5.64 16.65
CA ALA A 297 -16.90 -6.96 17.21
C ALA A 297 -16.98 -6.99 18.75
N ARG A 298 -16.50 -5.95 19.45
CA ARG A 298 -16.68 -5.81 20.92
C ARG A 298 -18.14 -5.72 21.31
N THR A 299 -18.95 -5.01 20.52
CA THR A 299 -20.40 -4.91 20.73
C THR A 299 -21.07 -6.28 20.55
N GLN A 300 -20.71 -7.01 19.50
CA GLN A 300 -21.20 -8.37 19.27
C GLN A 300 -20.77 -9.35 20.36
N LEU A 301 -19.52 -9.26 20.82
CA LEU A 301 -18.99 -10.07 21.91
C LEU A 301 -19.77 -9.85 23.20
N ALA A 302 -20.07 -8.59 23.56
CA ALA A 302 -20.88 -8.30 24.74
C ALA A 302 -22.25 -8.98 24.64
N SER A 303 -22.93 -8.87 23.49
CA SER A 303 -24.22 -9.53 23.25
C SER A 303 -24.16 -11.06 23.22
N ALA A 304 -22.99 -11.66 23.02
CA ALA A 304 -22.81 -13.12 23.03
C ALA A 304 -22.45 -13.67 24.43
N LEU A 305 -22.12 -12.80 25.39
CA LEU A 305 -21.73 -13.17 26.76
C LEU A 305 -22.86 -12.95 27.78
N TYR A 306 -23.88 -12.18 27.45
CA TYR A 306 -25.05 -11.87 28.29
C TYR A 306 -26.35 -12.35 27.62
#